data_AF-A0AB39KR72-F1
#
_entry.id   AF-A0AB39KR72-F1
#
_cell.length_a   1.000
_cell.length_b   1.000
_cell.length_c   1.000
_cell.angle_alpha   90.00
_cell.angle_beta   90.00
_cell.angle_gamma   90.00
#
_symmetry.space_group_name_H-M   'P 1'
#
loop_
_entity.id
_entity.type
_entity.pdbx_description
1 polymer ?
#
loop_
_entity_poly.entity_id
_entity_poly.type
_entity_poly.pdbx_seq_one_letter_code
_entity_poly.pdbx_strand_id
1 'polypeptide(L)'
;MESTLLALESKALKPRPHVFVQATDFPLGLLDHRQFELLAYHVLDAEKSETTEYDHVALLNPGPDKGRDILLYCGGIQVGLVQCKRVQRRVGITQLIGEAVKVALHLIRDPSLLPNPSGCRYEIWSAGGFTEEARAFLDDPTRRREFIARDTSKLVSIIRAKYANSRARSKRSASQR
;
A
#
# COMPACT_ATOMS: atom_id res chain seq x y z
N MET A 1 7.90 -39.83 -29.50
CA MET A 1 7.06 -39.90 -28.28
C MET A 1 7.01 -38.57 -27.52
N GLU A 2 7.96 -37.65 -27.66
CA GLU A 2 7.90 -36.30 -27.03
C GLU A 2 6.90 -35.32 -27.67
N SER A 3 6.60 -35.48 -28.97
CA SER A 3 5.71 -34.56 -29.69
C SER A 3 4.24 -34.62 -29.25
N THR A 4 3.84 -35.70 -28.57
CA THR A 4 2.46 -35.92 -28.12
C THR A 4 2.19 -35.29 -26.75
N LEU A 5 3.21 -35.12 -25.91
CA LEU A 5 3.07 -34.56 -24.56
C LEU A 5 2.82 -33.04 -24.60
N LEU A 6 3.57 -32.30 -25.44
CA LEU A 6 3.37 -30.87 -25.68
C LEU A 6 1.98 -30.56 -26.27
N ALA A 7 1.46 -31.44 -27.13
CA ALA A 7 0.13 -31.30 -27.70
C ALA A 7 -0.99 -31.47 -26.65
N LEU A 8 -0.76 -32.26 -25.59
CA LEU A 8 -1.71 -32.46 -24.50
C LEU A 8 -1.71 -31.31 -23.50
N GLU A 9 -0.55 -30.71 -23.20
CA GLU A 9 -0.46 -29.52 -22.33
C GLU A 9 -1.16 -28.30 -22.95
N SER A 10 -1.15 -28.17 -24.27
CA SER A 10 -1.84 -27.07 -24.98
C SER A 10 -3.37 -27.14 -24.89
N LYS A 11 -3.94 -28.33 -24.66
CA LYS A 11 -5.39 -28.59 -24.73
C LYS A 11 -6.16 -28.29 -23.43
N ALA A 12 -5.47 -28.01 -22.33
CA ALA A 12 -6.10 -27.81 -21.02
C ALA A 12 -5.98 -26.38 -20.45
N LEU A 13 -5.34 -25.46 -21.17
CA LEU A 13 -5.30 -24.06 -20.77
C LEU A 13 -6.60 -23.38 -21.21
N LYS A 14 -7.54 -23.24 -20.28
CA LYS A 14 -8.62 -22.25 -20.45
C LYS A 14 -7.95 -20.92 -20.76
N PRO A 15 -8.25 -20.27 -21.90
CA PRO A 15 -7.66 -18.98 -22.20
C PRO A 15 -7.93 -18.06 -21.03
N ARG A 16 -6.86 -17.54 -20.41
CA ARG A 16 -7.02 -16.49 -19.40
C ARG A 16 -7.77 -15.36 -20.10
N PRO A 17 -8.84 -14.81 -19.52
CA PRO A 17 -9.52 -13.67 -20.12
C PRO A 17 -8.47 -12.57 -20.30
N HIS A 18 -8.11 -12.31 -21.55
CA HIS A 18 -7.23 -11.22 -21.91
C HIS A 18 -8.14 -10.03 -22.18
N VAL A 19 -7.99 -8.98 -21.39
CA VAL A 19 -8.63 -7.71 -21.70
C VAL A 19 -7.71 -7.04 -22.71
N PHE A 20 -8.24 -6.74 -23.90
CA PHE A 20 -7.55 -5.88 -24.85
C PHE A 20 -7.63 -4.45 -24.31
N VAL A 21 -6.58 -4.02 -23.63
CA VAL A 21 -6.52 -2.68 -23.04
C VAL A 21 -5.80 -1.80 -24.04
N GLN A 22 -6.57 -1.11 -24.89
CA GLN A 22 -6.05 0.06 -25.61
C GLN A 22 -5.97 1.24 -24.61
N ALA A 23 -5.03 1.17 -23.66
CA ALA A 23 -4.73 2.29 -22.78
C ALA A 23 -3.45 2.96 -23.26
N THR A 24 -3.50 4.29 -23.35
CA THR A 24 -2.34 5.16 -23.55
C THR A 24 -1.37 5.14 -22.36
N ASP A 25 -1.86 4.73 -21.19
CA ASP A 25 -1.11 4.65 -19.93
C ASP A 25 -0.97 3.19 -19.45
N PHE A 26 0.06 2.92 -18.64
CA PHE A 26 0.24 1.60 -18.04
C PHE A 26 -0.97 1.25 -17.16
N PRO A 27 -1.62 0.08 -17.34
CA PRO A 27 -2.95 -0.20 -16.79
C PRO A 27 -2.93 -0.62 -15.31
N LEU A 28 -2.24 0.14 -14.45
CA LEU A 28 -2.10 -0.13 -13.01
C LEU A 28 -3.46 -0.27 -12.31
N GLY A 29 -4.49 0.44 -12.80
CA GLY A 29 -5.85 0.39 -12.26
C GLY A 29 -6.60 -0.93 -12.53
N LEU A 30 -6.09 -1.79 -13.43
CA LEU A 30 -6.66 -3.10 -13.74
C LEU A 30 -6.07 -4.23 -12.90
N LEU A 31 -4.93 -3.98 -12.25
CA LEU A 31 -4.37 -4.92 -11.29
C LEU A 31 -5.33 -5.09 -10.11
N ASP A 32 -5.36 -6.26 -9.48
CA ASP A 32 -5.95 -6.42 -8.16
C ASP A 32 -5.02 -5.86 -7.07
N HIS A 33 -5.48 -5.87 -5.81
CA HIS A 33 -4.70 -5.34 -4.68
C HIS A 33 -3.33 -6.02 -4.56
N ARG A 34 -3.31 -7.35 -4.64
CA ARG A 34 -2.10 -8.14 -4.46
C ARG A 34 -1.16 -8.02 -5.66
N GLN A 35 -1.71 -7.95 -6.87
CA GLN A 35 -0.94 -7.74 -8.09
C GLN A 35 -0.22 -6.38 -8.08
N PHE A 36 -0.87 -5.33 -7.57
CA PHE A 36 -0.23 -4.03 -7.43
C PHE A 36 0.88 -4.03 -6.36
N GLU A 37 0.66 -4.71 -5.22
CA GLU A 37 1.71 -4.93 -4.21
C GLU A 37 2.91 -5.70 -4.76
N LEU A 38 2.66 -6.78 -5.51
CA LEU A 38 3.71 -7.57 -6.16
C LEU A 38 4.50 -6.74 -7.18
N LEU A 39 3.81 -5.93 -7.98
CA LEU A 39 4.47 -5.02 -8.91
C LEU A 39 5.37 -4.03 -8.16
N ALA A 40 4.84 -3.37 -7.12
CA ALA A 40 5.61 -2.42 -6.32
C ALA A 40 6.85 -3.08 -5.68
N TYR A 41 6.68 -4.30 -5.15
CA TYR A 41 7.78 -5.11 -4.63
C TYR A 41 8.86 -5.35 -5.69
N HIS A 42 8.49 -5.82 -6.89
CA HIS A 42 9.45 -6.10 -7.94
C HIS A 42 10.15 -4.85 -8.48
N VAL A 43 9.46 -3.71 -8.53
CA VAL A 43 10.08 -2.43 -8.89
C VAL A 43 11.14 -2.04 -7.85
N LEU A 44 10.78 -2.03 -6.57
CA LEU A 44 11.72 -1.70 -5.48
C LEU A 44 12.90 -2.66 -5.44
N ASP A 45 12.66 -3.96 -5.62
CA ASP A 45 13.73 -4.96 -5.64
C ASP A 45 14.65 -4.80 -6.86
N ALA A 46 14.12 -4.41 -8.01
CA ALA A 46 14.90 -4.13 -9.21
C ALA A 46 15.68 -2.80 -9.15
N GLU A 47 15.19 -1.81 -8.39
CA GLU A 47 15.83 -0.50 -8.24
C GLU A 47 16.97 -0.47 -7.23
N LYS A 48 17.18 -1.55 -6.46
CA LYS A 48 18.30 -1.67 -5.52
C LYS A 48 19.63 -1.41 -6.21
N SER A 49 20.45 -0.55 -5.60
CA SER A 49 21.80 -0.23 -6.07
C SER A 49 22.71 0.10 -4.88
N GLU A 50 23.99 0.32 -5.13
CA GLU A 50 24.92 0.79 -4.08
C GLU A 50 24.53 2.16 -3.50
N THR A 51 23.69 2.92 -4.19
CA THR A 51 23.23 4.25 -3.78
C THR A 51 21.84 4.25 -3.16
N THR A 52 21.11 3.13 -3.17
CA THR A 52 19.81 3.06 -2.51
C THR A 52 19.98 3.02 -0.99
N GLU A 53 19.07 3.68 -0.27
CA GLU A 53 19.07 3.70 1.21
C GLU A 53 18.72 2.34 1.84
N TYR A 54 18.45 1.31 1.02
CA TYR A 54 18.08 -0.05 1.40
C TYR A 54 18.80 -1.07 0.52
N ASP A 55 19.08 -2.26 1.08
CA ASP A 55 19.72 -3.41 0.42
C ASP A 55 18.78 -4.62 0.28
N HIS A 56 17.66 -4.60 0.99
CA HIS A 56 16.68 -5.68 0.98
C HIS A 56 15.24 -5.17 1.06
N VAL A 57 14.35 -5.85 0.35
CA VAL A 57 12.92 -5.55 0.25
C VAL A 57 12.15 -6.80 0.66
N ALA A 58 11.17 -6.66 1.54
CA ALA A 58 10.31 -7.75 1.96
C ALA A 58 8.84 -7.42 1.70
N LEU A 59 8.16 -8.25 0.92
CA LEU A 59 6.72 -8.17 0.71
C LEU A 59 5.98 -8.90 1.83
N LEU A 60 5.05 -8.24 2.50
CA LEU A 60 4.23 -8.88 3.53
C LEU A 60 3.20 -9.83 2.93
N ASN A 61 2.85 -10.86 3.71
CA ASN A 61 1.81 -11.81 3.33
C ASN A 61 0.44 -11.12 3.32
N PRO A 62 -0.48 -11.52 2.42
CA PRO A 62 -1.80 -10.91 2.34
C PRO A 62 -2.55 -10.97 3.67
N GLY A 63 -2.94 -9.83 4.23
CA GLY A 63 -3.67 -9.78 5.49
C GLY A 63 -4.04 -8.37 5.95
N PRO A 64 -4.56 -8.21 7.19
CA PRO A 64 -4.69 -6.90 7.81
C PRO A 64 -3.31 -6.40 8.22
N ASP A 65 -2.53 -5.90 7.26
CA ASP A 65 -1.07 -5.71 7.41
C ASP A 65 -0.68 -4.45 8.18
N LYS A 66 -1.59 -3.98 9.03
CA LYS A 66 -1.42 -2.81 9.92
C LYS A 66 -1.04 -1.52 9.16
N GLY A 67 -1.29 -1.47 7.86
CA GLY A 67 -0.93 -0.34 7.01
C GLY A 67 0.53 -0.38 6.52
N ARG A 68 1.07 -1.58 6.30
CA ARG A 68 2.39 -1.78 5.69
C ARG A 68 2.22 -2.92 4.70
N ASP A 69 2.63 -2.76 3.46
CA ASP A 69 2.56 -3.85 2.49
C ASP A 69 3.97 -4.35 2.14
N ILE A 70 4.94 -3.44 2.09
CA ILE A 70 6.35 -3.75 1.80
C ILE A 70 7.24 -3.09 2.85
N LEU A 71 8.28 -3.80 3.29
CA LEU A 71 9.29 -3.34 4.23
C LEU A 71 10.64 -3.19 3.53
N LEU A 72 11.38 -2.14 3.87
CA LEU A 72 12.70 -1.84 3.34
C LEU A 72 13.74 -1.99 4.46
N TYR A 73 14.83 -2.68 4.16
CA TYR A 73 15.91 -2.97 5.10
C TYR A 73 17.26 -2.51 4.56
N CYS A 74 18.16 -2.13 5.47
CA CYS A 74 19.56 -1.86 5.21
C CYS A 74 20.39 -2.50 6.32
N GLY A 75 21.32 -3.40 6.00
CA GLY A 75 22.12 -4.12 7.01
C GLY A 75 21.27 -4.92 8.00
N GLY A 76 20.11 -5.41 7.57
CA GLY A 76 19.14 -6.13 8.42
C GLY A 76 18.29 -5.23 9.34
N ILE A 77 18.47 -3.90 9.29
CA ILE A 77 17.68 -2.94 10.05
C ILE A 77 16.57 -2.39 9.15
N GLN A 78 15.34 -2.33 9.66
CA GLN A 78 14.23 -1.72 8.91
C GLN A 78 14.44 -0.20 8.81
N VAL A 79 14.54 0.29 7.58
CA VAL A 79 14.79 1.71 7.24
C VAL A 79 13.61 2.37 6.54
N GLY A 80 12.62 1.58 6.11
CA GLY A 80 11.45 2.13 5.45
C GLY A 80 10.29 1.17 5.35
N LEU A 81 9.14 1.71 4.96
CA LEU A 81 7.97 0.92 4.60
C LEU A 81 7.16 1.61 3.52
N VAL A 82 6.52 0.81 2.68
CA VAL A 82 5.66 1.26 1.59
C VAL A 82 4.26 0.70 1.80
N GLN A 83 3.27 1.60 1.78
CA GLN A 83 1.85 1.24 1.71
C GLN A 83 1.36 1.39 0.27
N CYS A 84 0.94 0.29 -0.33
CA CYS A 84 0.23 0.27 -1.59
C CYS A 84 -1.24 0.62 -1.37
N LYS A 85 -1.76 1.55 -2.18
CA LYS A 85 -3.17 1.88 -2.21
C LYS A 85 -3.69 1.74 -3.62
N ARG A 86 -4.25 0.57 -3.90
CA ARG A 86 -4.97 0.36 -5.14
C ARG A 86 -6.35 1.00 -5.07
N VAL A 87 -6.48 2.16 -5.70
CA VAL A 87 -7.75 2.80 -6.03
C VAL A 87 -7.71 3.28 -7.47
N GLN A 88 -8.78 3.03 -8.23
CA GLN A 88 -8.90 3.52 -9.62
C GLN A 88 -9.03 5.05 -9.68
N ARG A 89 -9.54 5.66 -8.61
CA ARG A 89 -9.64 7.11 -8.46
C ARG A 89 -8.42 7.65 -7.73
N ARG A 90 -8.10 8.92 -7.96
CA ARG A 90 -7.07 9.64 -7.20
C ARG A 90 -7.34 9.56 -5.69
N VAL A 91 -6.28 9.29 -4.93
CA VAL A 91 -6.31 9.32 -3.46
C VAL A 91 -6.42 10.78 -3.01
N GLY A 92 -7.49 11.09 -2.29
CA GLY A 92 -7.70 12.41 -1.68
C GLY A 92 -7.02 12.57 -0.31
N ILE A 93 -6.96 13.81 0.19
CA ILE A 93 -6.24 14.15 1.43
C ILE A 93 -6.74 13.36 2.65
N THR A 94 -8.05 13.22 2.81
CA THR A 94 -8.64 12.49 3.94
C THR A 94 -8.27 11.01 3.92
N GLN A 95 -8.21 10.41 2.72
CA GLN A 95 -7.84 9.02 2.56
C GLN A 95 -6.35 8.83 2.83
N LEU A 96 -5.50 9.69 2.26
CA LEU A 96 -4.06 9.71 2.49
C LEU A 96 -3.74 9.76 3.98
N ILE A 97 -4.30 10.73 4.70
CA ILE A 97 -4.06 10.90 6.13
C ILE A 97 -4.64 9.72 6.92
N GLY A 98 -5.81 9.22 6.52
CA GLY A 98 -6.42 8.06 7.14
C GLY A 98 -5.55 6.79 7.06
N GLU A 99 -4.75 6.63 6.01
CA GLU A 99 -3.77 5.54 5.92
C GLU A 99 -2.52 5.86 6.76
N ALA A 100 -1.95 7.08 6.66
CA ALA A 100 -0.78 7.46 7.45
C ALA A 100 -1.02 7.34 8.98
N VAL A 101 -2.18 7.79 9.46
CA VAL A 101 -2.53 7.68 10.89
C VAL A 101 -2.82 6.24 11.29
N LYS A 102 -3.36 5.40 10.39
CA LYS A 102 -3.49 3.96 10.67
C LYS A 102 -2.13 3.34 10.97
N VAL A 103 -1.11 3.65 10.17
CA VAL A 103 0.27 3.19 10.41
C VAL A 103 0.74 3.69 11.77
N ALA A 104 0.66 5.00 12.01
CA ALA A 104 1.10 5.61 13.27
C ALA A 104 0.44 4.95 14.50
N LEU A 105 -0.88 4.69 14.45
CA LEU A 105 -1.59 4.03 15.55
C LEU A 105 -1.11 2.59 15.79
N HIS A 106 -0.80 1.86 14.72
CA HIS A 106 -0.23 0.51 14.85
C HIS A 106 1.19 0.53 15.40
N LEU A 107 2.02 1.49 14.99
CA LEU A 107 3.37 1.68 15.52
C LEU A 107 3.36 2.09 16.99
N ILE A 108 2.43 2.97 17.40
CA ILE A 108 2.26 3.34 18.83
C ILE A 108 1.85 2.12 19.66
N ARG A 109 0.96 1.28 19.13
CA ARG A 109 0.49 0.08 19.84
C ARG A 109 1.57 -0.99 19.93
N ASP A 110 2.44 -1.07 18.93
CA ASP A 110 3.42 -2.12 18.77
C ASP A 110 4.70 -1.52 18.16
N PRO A 111 5.59 -0.95 19.00
CA PRO A 111 6.82 -0.31 18.52
C PRO A 111 7.78 -1.27 17.82
N SER A 112 7.64 -2.59 18.03
CA SER A 112 8.46 -3.60 17.34
C SER A 112 8.24 -3.62 15.82
N LEU A 113 7.13 -3.05 15.35
CA LEU A 113 6.79 -2.92 13.93
C LEU A 113 7.64 -1.91 13.17
N LEU A 114 8.36 -1.05 13.92
CA LEU A 114 9.35 -0.14 13.39
C LEU A 114 10.39 0.17 14.48
N PRO A 115 11.42 -0.70 14.64
CA PRO A 115 12.38 -0.60 15.74
C PRO A 115 13.17 0.71 15.78
N ASN A 116 13.43 1.32 14.61
CA ASN A 116 14.08 2.61 14.48
C ASN A 116 13.17 3.62 13.77
N PRO A 117 12.26 4.30 14.49
CA PRO A 117 11.37 5.28 13.89
C PRO A 117 12.10 6.55 13.43
N SER A 118 13.23 6.87 14.06
CA SER A 118 14.07 8.02 13.72
C SER A 118 14.85 7.73 12.44
N GLY A 119 14.39 8.27 11.31
CA GLY A 119 15.00 8.05 10.01
C GLY A 119 14.28 7.01 9.14
N CYS A 120 13.16 6.44 9.61
CA CYS A 120 12.36 5.55 8.79
C CYS A 120 11.62 6.34 7.69
N ARG A 121 11.81 5.93 6.45
CA ARG A 121 11.04 6.42 5.30
C ARG A 121 9.65 5.80 5.29
N TYR A 122 8.62 6.62 5.11
CA TYR A 122 7.26 6.17 4.85
C TYR A 122 6.84 6.58 3.45
N GLU A 123 6.40 5.61 2.66
CA GLU A 123 5.87 5.85 1.32
C GLU A 123 4.45 5.34 1.18
N ILE A 124 3.70 6.01 0.30
CA ILE A 124 2.39 5.55 -0.13
C ILE A 124 2.32 5.57 -1.65
N TRP A 125 2.08 4.42 -2.24
CA TRP A 125 2.05 4.22 -3.69
C TRP A 125 0.61 4.03 -4.15
N SER A 126 0.18 4.75 -5.18
CA SER A 126 -1.21 4.73 -5.65
C SER A 126 -1.29 4.48 -7.15
N ALA A 127 -2.03 3.44 -7.53
CA ALA A 127 -2.30 3.13 -8.94
C ALA A 127 -3.03 4.28 -9.67
N GLY A 128 -3.94 4.97 -8.99
CA GLY A 128 -4.70 6.11 -9.53
C GLY A 128 -4.08 7.47 -9.24
N GLY A 129 -2.91 7.52 -8.61
CA GLY A 129 -2.24 8.74 -8.16
C GLY A 129 -2.97 9.46 -7.02
N PHE A 130 -2.67 10.75 -6.87
CA PHE A 130 -3.14 11.63 -5.79
C PHE A 130 -3.87 12.85 -6.36
N THR A 131 -4.80 13.42 -5.59
CA THR A 131 -5.38 14.74 -5.89
C THR A 131 -4.33 15.84 -5.67
N GLU A 132 -4.57 17.03 -6.22
CA GLU A 132 -3.67 18.18 -6.06
C GLU A 132 -3.45 18.54 -4.57
N GLU A 133 -4.54 18.58 -3.79
CA GLU A 133 -4.47 18.82 -2.35
C GLU A 133 -3.63 17.75 -1.61
N ALA A 134 -3.79 16.48 -1.97
CA ALA A 134 -3.01 15.39 -1.40
C ALA A 134 -1.52 15.48 -1.80
N ARG A 135 -1.22 15.85 -3.05
CA ARG A 135 0.17 16.12 -3.48
C ARG A 135 0.77 17.29 -2.73
N ALA A 136 0.05 18.41 -2.62
CA ALA A 136 0.52 19.57 -1.88
C ALA A 136 0.87 19.24 -0.41
N PHE A 137 0.13 18.31 0.22
CA PHE A 137 0.47 17.81 1.55
C PHE A 137 1.76 16.94 1.57
N LEU A 138 1.98 16.14 0.53
CA LEU A 138 3.16 15.27 0.40
C LEU A 138 4.42 16.08 0.04
N ASP A 139 4.31 17.06 -0.85
CA ASP A 139 5.47 17.70 -1.47
C ASP A 139 5.91 18.97 -0.71
N ASP A 140 5.01 19.62 0.03
CA ASP A 140 5.28 20.88 0.74
C ASP A 140 5.20 20.71 2.27
N PRO A 141 6.34 20.72 2.99
CA PRO A 141 6.37 20.62 4.44
C PRO A 141 5.63 21.75 5.17
N THR A 142 5.55 22.95 4.59
CA THR A 142 4.84 24.09 5.18
C THR A 142 3.34 23.87 5.11
N ARG A 143 2.81 23.53 3.93
CA ARG A 143 1.38 23.15 3.78
C ARG A 143 1.01 21.97 4.65
N ARG A 144 1.89 20.98 4.78
CA ARG A 144 1.70 19.84 5.68
C ARG A 144 1.53 20.29 7.14
N ARG A 145 2.41 21.17 7.62
CA ARG A 145 2.36 21.71 8.99
C ARG A 145 1.07 22.52 9.22
N GLU A 146 0.71 23.38 8.28
CA GLU A 146 -0.53 24.17 8.34
C GLU A 146 -1.78 23.28 8.39
N PHE A 147 -1.83 22.25 7.54
CA PHE A 147 -2.93 21.29 7.51
C PHE A 147 -3.06 20.58 8.86
N ILE A 148 -1.96 20.07 9.41
CA ILE A 148 -1.98 19.39 10.71
C ILE A 148 -2.47 20.36 11.79
N ALA A 149 -1.94 21.57 11.86
CA ALA A 149 -2.31 22.56 12.88
C ALA A 149 -3.80 22.94 12.82
N ARG A 150 -4.36 23.11 11.61
CA ARG A 150 -5.75 23.53 11.41
C ARG A 150 -6.76 22.40 11.63
N ASP A 151 -6.45 21.20 11.13
CA ASP A 151 -7.44 20.15 10.94
C ASP A 151 -7.26 18.94 11.87
N THR A 152 -6.38 19.00 12.88
CA THR A 152 -6.16 17.89 13.84
C THR A 152 -7.47 17.36 14.44
N SER A 153 -8.35 18.23 14.95
CA SER A 153 -9.62 17.80 15.54
C SER A 153 -10.54 17.09 14.54
N LYS A 154 -10.54 17.55 13.28
CA LYS A 154 -11.31 16.96 12.18
C LYS A 154 -10.72 15.61 11.76
N LEU A 155 -9.40 15.47 11.72
CA LEU A 155 -8.74 14.18 11.47
C LEU A 155 -9.08 13.17 12.56
N VAL A 156 -9.00 13.58 13.82
CA VAL A 156 -9.34 12.71 14.97
C VAL A 156 -10.79 12.25 14.89
N SER A 157 -11.73 13.13 14.54
CA SER A 157 -13.15 12.73 14.42
C SER A 157 -13.37 11.75 13.25
N ILE A 158 -12.73 11.97 12.10
CA ILE A 158 -12.80 11.06 10.95
C ILE A 158 -12.24 9.67 11.31
N ILE A 159 -11.10 9.62 11.98
CA ILE A 159 -10.48 8.37 12.43
C ILE A 159 -11.38 7.66 13.43
N ARG A 160 -11.89 8.38 14.44
CA ARG A 160 -12.82 7.82 15.43
C ARG A 160 -14.05 7.23 14.75
N ALA A 161 -14.66 7.95 13.81
CA ALA A 161 -15.81 7.45 13.05
C ALA A 161 -15.47 6.19 12.25
N LYS A 162 -14.33 6.17 11.53
CA LYS A 162 -13.86 5.01 10.76
C LYS A 162 -13.71 3.76 11.64
N TYR A 163 -13.06 3.89 12.79
CA TYR A 163 -12.79 2.76 13.68
C TYR A 163 -13.96 2.37 14.59
N ALA A 164 -14.84 3.30 14.98
CA ALA A 164 -16.09 2.97 15.68
C ALA A 164 -16.98 2.05 14.83
N ASN A 165 -17.12 2.38 13.54
CA ASN A 165 -17.90 1.58 12.59
C ASN A 165 -17.26 0.21 12.30
N SER A 166 -15.93 0.11 12.33
CA SER A 166 -15.23 -1.18 12.15
C SER A 166 -15.53 -2.18 13.28
N ARG A 167 -15.59 -1.72 14.54
CA ARG A 167 -15.97 -2.54 15.70
C ARG A 167 -17.42 -3.02 15.62
N ALA A 168 -18.33 -2.18 15.15
CA ALA A 168 -19.74 -2.54 14.99
C ALA A 168 -19.94 -3.64 13.92
N ARG A 169 -19.18 -3.61 12.82
CA ARG A 169 -19.23 -4.64 11.76
C ARG A 169 -18.65 -5.98 12.23
N SER A 170 -17.52 -5.95 12.95
CA SER A 170 -16.89 -7.17 13.50
C SER A 170 -17.79 -7.91 14.51
N LYS A 171 -18.54 -7.17 15.35
CA LYS A 171 -19.53 -7.76 16.27
C LYS A 171 -20.72 -8.41 15.55
N ARG A 172 -21.18 -7.84 14.43
CA ARG A 172 -22.30 -8.42 13.65
C ARG A 172 -21.92 -9.71 12.93
N SER A 173 -20.70 -9.82 12.39
CA SER A 173 -20.21 -11.05 11.76
C SER A 173 -19.94 -12.19 12.75
N ALA A 174 -19.67 -11.89 14.02
CA ALA A 174 -19.45 -12.89 15.07
C ALA A 174 -20.77 -13.38 15.70
N SER A 175 -21.87 -12.63 15.55
CA SER A 175 -23.20 -12.98 16.07
C SER A 175 -24.06 -13.80 15.10
N GLN A 176 -23.56 -14.06 13.89
CA GLN A 176 -24.24 -14.83 12.84
C GLN A 176 -23.54 -16.18 12.54
N ARG A 177 -22.67 -16.65 13.44
CA ARG A 177 -22.05 -17.97 13.40
C ARG A 177 -22.42 -18.77 14.63
#